data_AF-A0A2M7UWZ5-F1
#
_entry.id   AF-A0A2M7UWZ5-F1
#
_cell.length_a   1.000
_cell.length_b   1.000
_cell.length_c   1.000
_cell.angle_alpha   90.00
_cell.angle_beta   90.00
_cell.angle_gamma   90.00
#
_symmetry.space_group_name_H-M   'P 1'
#
loop_
_entity.id
_entity.type
_entity.pdbx_description
1 polymer ?
#
loop_
_entity_poly.entity_id
_entity_poly.type
_entity_poly.pdbx_seq_one_letter_code
_entity_poly.pdbx_strand_id
1 'polypeptide(L)'
;MATETETMSIVNGPSKYDLMLGLFEGREVEFTFRYTGLSNRLVDHAVRARTLSIEREDDSNESWMILLSVGIQRLHGHFSTRDRKGWIRPA
;
A
#
# COMPACT_ATOMS: atom_id res chain seq x y z
N MET A 1 -24.35 -0.83 12.16
CA MET A 1 -23.25 0.15 12.31
C MET A 1 -22.50 0.11 11.01
N ALA A 2 -22.50 1.22 10.26
CA ALA A 2 -21.81 1.29 8.97
C ALA A 2 -20.30 1.19 9.24
N THR A 3 -19.66 0.13 8.75
CA THR A 3 -18.20 0.05 8.66
C THR A 3 -17.75 1.13 7.70
N GLU A 4 -17.37 2.30 8.21
CA GLU A 4 -16.51 3.21 7.47
C GLU A 4 -15.29 2.39 7.05
N THR A 5 -15.09 2.27 5.74
CA THR A 5 -13.93 1.58 5.19
C THR A 5 -12.69 2.38 5.59
N GLU A 6 -12.04 1.99 6.69
CA GLU A 6 -10.89 2.71 7.23
C GLU A 6 -9.81 2.81 6.16
N THR A 7 -9.58 4.04 5.71
CA THR A 7 -8.48 4.36 4.79
C THR A 7 -7.23 4.57 5.61
N MET A 8 -6.20 3.76 5.36
CA MET A 8 -4.90 3.85 6.01
C MET A 8 -3.92 4.61 5.11
N SER A 9 -3.04 5.41 5.72
CA SER A 9 -2.03 6.16 4.97
C SER A 9 -0.77 5.32 4.78
N ILE A 10 -0.21 5.29 3.58
CA ILE A 10 1.16 4.79 3.37
C ILE A 10 2.12 5.93 3.70
N VAL A 11 2.97 5.73 4.69
CA VAL A 11 3.96 6.74 5.13
C VAL A 11 5.38 6.41 4.66
N ASN A 12 5.62 5.16 4.27
CA ASN A 12 6.82 4.70 3.60
C ASN A 12 6.49 3.43 2.80
N GLY A 13 7.27 3.12 1.77
CA GLY A 13 7.06 1.93 0.95
C GLY A 13 8.26 1.58 0.07
N PRO A 14 8.16 0.57 -0.80
CA PRO A 14 9.26 0.12 -1.65
C PRO A 14 9.68 1.18 -2.68
N SER A 15 10.88 1.03 -3.24
CA SER A 15 11.26 1.76 -4.44
C SER A 15 10.45 1.27 -5.65
N LYS A 16 10.45 2.02 -6.76
CA LYS A 16 9.86 1.55 -8.03
C LYS A 16 10.44 0.20 -8.46
N TYR A 17 11.75 0.02 -8.33
CA TYR A 17 12.41 -1.23 -8.69
C TYR A 17 11.93 -2.40 -7.83
N ASP A 18 11.90 -2.23 -6.52
CA ASP A 18 11.42 -3.27 -5.60
C ASP A 18 9.95 -3.60 -5.84
N LEU A 19 9.12 -2.58 -6.08
CA LEU A 19 7.70 -2.75 -6.36
C LEU A 19 7.47 -3.58 -7.64
N MET A 20 8.23 -3.30 -8.69
CA MET A 20 8.17 -4.04 -9.95
C MET A 20 8.70 -5.47 -9.79
N LEU A 21 9.79 -5.69 -9.05
CA LEU A 21 10.23 -7.04 -8.70
C LEU A 21 9.17 -7.81 -7.91
N GLY A 22 8.51 -7.15 -6.95
CA GLY A 22 7.42 -7.73 -6.18
C GLY A 22 6.25 -8.17 -7.06
N LEU A 23 5.89 -7.35 -8.05
CA LEU A 23 4.84 -7.66 -9.01
C LEU A 23 5.20 -8.83 -9.94
N PHE A 24 6.39 -8.81 -10.55
CA PHE A 24 6.76 -9.81 -11.57
C PHE A 24 7.29 -11.12 -11.02
N GLU A 25 7.99 -11.08 -9.88
CA GLU A 25 8.54 -12.28 -9.24
C GLU A 25 7.66 -12.80 -8.08
N GLY A 26 6.56 -12.12 -7.77
CA GLY A 26 5.63 -12.49 -6.70
C GLY A 26 6.21 -12.35 -5.29
N ARG A 27 7.30 -11.58 -5.14
CA ARG A 27 7.94 -11.30 -3.84
C ARG A 27 7.10 -10.33 -3.02
N GLU A 28 7.14 -10.52 -1.71
CA GLU A 28 6.60 -9.54 -0.80
C GLU A 28 7.56 -8.36 -0.66
N VAL A 29 7.00 -7.16 -0.61
CA VAL A 29 7.72 -5.91 -0.40
C VAL A 29 7.17 -5.22 0.85
N GLU A 30 8.00 -4.43 1.51
CA GLU A 30 7.63 -3.80 2.77
C GLU A 30 6.97 -2.44 2.54
N PHE A 31 5.79 -2.27 3.11
CA PHE A 31 5.09 -1.00 3.24
C PHE A 31 4.98 -0.62 4.71
N THR A 32 4.99 0.68 5.01
CA THR A 32 4.64 1.19 6.34
C THR A 32 3.30 1.91 6.26
N PHE A 33 2.31 1.35 6.93
CA PHE A 33 0.97 1.94 7.03
C PHE A 33 0.83 2.69 8.36
N ARG A 34 0.14 3.82 8.30
CA ARG A 34 -0.25 4.62 9.46
C ARG A 34 -1.76 4.54 9.63
N TYR A 35 -2.20 4.12 10.80
CA TYR A 35 -3.61 4.03 11.18
C TYR A 35 -3.82 4.44 12.65
N THR A 36 -5.08 4.69 13.01
CA THR A 36 -5.47 5.02 14.39
C THR A 36 -5.66 3.72 15.17
N GLY A 37 -4.80 3.46 16.15
CA GLY A 37 -4.93 2.29 17.03
C GLY A 37 -6.05 2.46 18.07
N LEU A 38 -6.34 1.39 18.81
CA LEU A 38 -7.41 1.32 19.83
C LEU A 38 -7.34 2.42 20.91
N SER A 39 -6.15 2.98 21.18
CA SER A 39 -5.95 4.06 22.14
C SER A 39 -6.08 5.46 21.52
N ASN A 40 -6.67 5.60 20.33
CA ASN A 40 -6.70 6.82 19.52
C ASN A 40 -5.30 7.43 19.26
N ARG A 41 -4.27 6.59 19.22
CA ARG A 41 -2.90 7.00 18.86
C ARG A 41 -2.61 6.58 17.43
N LEU A 42 -1.91 7.43 16.69
CA LEU A 42 -1.36 7.05 15.39
C LEU A 42 -0.26 6.02 15.60
N VAL A 43 -0.36 4.90 14.89
CA VAL A 43 0.61 3.81 14.92
C VAL A 43 1.11 3.58 13.51
N ASP A 44 2.43 3.50 13.37
CA ASP A 44 3.11 3.10 12.14
C ASP A 44 3.42 1.61 12.21
N HIS A 45 2.96 0.85 11.22
CA HIS A 45 3.16 -0.59 11.16
C HIS A 45 3.80 -0.98 9.83
N ALA A 46 4.99 -1.58 9.90
CA ALA A 46 5.67 -2.15 8.76
C ALA A 46 5.08 -3.52 8.45
N VAL A 47 4.65 -3.70 7.22
CA VAL A 47 3.92 -4.88 6.74
C VAL A 47 4.54 -5.34 5.43
N ARG A 48 4.78 -6.64 5.32
CA ARG A 48 5.11 -7.28 4.05
C ARG A 48 3.83 -7.53 3.26
N ALA A 49 3.77 -6.98 2.06
CA ALA A 49 2.62 -7.10 1.17
C ALA A 49 3.08 -7.62 -0.20
N ARG A 50 2.26 -8.47 -0.82
CA ARG A 50 2.45 -8.87 -2.22
C ARG A 50 1.71 -7.90 -3.12
N THR A 51 2.40 -7.33 -4.10
CA THR A 51 1.76 -6.55 -5.17
C THR A 51 1.08 -7.49 -6.15
N LEU A 52 -0.25 -7.40 -6.26
CA LEU A 52 -1.06 -8.25 -7.14
C LEU A 52 -1.28 -7.62 -8.52
N SER A 53 -1.47 -6.31 -8.55
CA SER A 53 -1.76 -5.56 -9.77
C SER A 53 -1.35 -4.11 -9.63
N ILE A 54 -1.06 -3.51 -10.78
CA ILE A 54 -0.86 -2.08 -10.98
C ILE A 54 -1.84 -1.66 -12.07
N GLU A 55 -2.85 -0.86 -11.70
CA GLU A 55 -4.02 -0.58 -12.55
C GLU A 55 -3.87 0.68 -13.40
N ARG A 56 -3.13 1.69 -12.91
CA ARG A 56 -2.92 2.95 -13.62
C ARG A 56 -1.57 3.55 -13.23
N GLU A 57 -0.76 3.85 -14.24
CA GLU A 57 0.47 4.64 -14.13
C GLU A 57 0.10 6.08 -14.55
N ASP A 58 0.49 7.08 -13.75
CA ASP A 58 0.39 8.49 -14.15
C ASP A 58 1.42 8.82 -15.24
N ASP A 59 1.29 9.96 -15.93
CA ASP A 59 2.24 10.37 -16.99
C ASP A 59 3.68 10.52 -16.46
N SER A 60 3.86 10.54 -15.14
CA SER A 60 5.15 10.65 -14.48
C SER A 60 5.80 9.30 -14.15
N ASN A 61 5.11 8.19 -14.42
CA ASN A 61 5.56 6.82 -14.20
C ASN A 61 5.92 6.49 -12.74
N GLU A 62 5.44 7.30 -11.80
CA GLU A 62 5.83 7.22 -10.39
C GLU A 62 4.65 7.22 -9.43
N SER A 63 3.42 7.42 -9.91
CA SER A 63 2.21 7.23 -9.11
C SER A 63 1.35 6.11 -9.69
N TRP A 64 0.93 5.21 -8.80
CA TRP A 64 0.36 3.92 -9.18
C TRP A 64 -0.92 3.65 -8.40
N MET A 65 -1.96 3.23 -9.09
CA MET A 65 -3.06 2.51 -8.44
C MET A 65 -2.65 1.05 -8.25
N ILE A 66 -2.58 0.60 -7.00
CA ILE A 66 -2.05 -0.71 -6.62
C ILE A 66 -3.10 -1.56 -5.92
N LEU A 67 -3.03 -2.87 -6.17
CA LEU A 67 -3.73 -3.89 -5.40
C LEU A 67 -2.69 -4.72 -4.65
N LEU A 68 -2.83 -4.80 -3.33
CA LEU A 68 -1.93 -5.51 -2.43
C LEU A 68 -2.64 -6.69 -1.76
N SER A 69 -1.88 -7.72 -1.42
CA SER A 69 -2.28 -8.79 -0.53
C SER A 69 -1.42 -8.77 0.73
N VAL A 70 -2.09 -8.72 1.90
CA VAL A 70 -1.47 -8.80 3.22
C VAL A 70 -2.14 -9.96 3.96
N GLY A 71 -1.47 -11.11 4.03
CA GLY A 71 -2.09 -12.34 4.52
C GLY A 71 -3.36 -12.67 3.72
N ILE A 72 -4.51 -12.74 4.40
CA ILE A 72 -5.82 -13.01 3.76
C ILE A 72 -6.54 -11.74 3.28
N GLN A 73 -6.02 -10.55 3.60
CA GLN A 73 -6.65 -9.29 3.23
C GLN A 73 -6.17 -8.81 1.87
N ARG A 74 -7.09 -8.21 1.12
CA ARG A 74 -6.79 -7.46 -0.11
C ARG A 74 -7.01 -5.98 0.14
N LEU A 75 -6.06 -5.18 -0.29
CA LEU A 75 -6.04 -3.73 -0.05
C LEU A 75 -5.83 -3.07 -1.41
N HIS A 76 -6.73 -2.19 -1.82
CA HIS A 76 -6.47 -1.31 -2.97
C HIS A 76 -6.08 0.07 -2.50
N GLY A 77 -5.30 0.76 -3.31
CA GLY A 77 -4.79 2.06 -2.94
C GLY A 77 -4.06 2.78 -4.05
N HIS A 78 -3.62 3.98 -3.70
CA HIS A 78 -2.72 4.77 -4.50
C HIS A 78 -1.35 4.81 -3.81
N PHE A 79 -0.27 4.66 -4.56
CA PHE A 79 1.08 4.76 -4.06
C PHE A 79 2.00 5.52 -5.04
N SER A 80 2.66 6.55 -4.53
CA SER A 80 3.73 7.27 -5.23
C SER A 80 5.07 6.63 -4.86
N THR A 81 5.77 6.04 -5.83
CA THR A 81 7.14 5.55 -5.66
C THR A 81 8.15 6.70 -5.55
N ARG A 82 7.80 7.90 -6.05
CA ARG A 82 8.61 9.12 -5.90
C ARG A 82 8.64 9.59 -4.45
N ASP A 83 7.46 9.75 -3.86
CA ASP A 83 7.31 10.28 -2.50
C ASP A 83 7.33 9.18 -1.43
N ARG A 84 7.25 7.91 -1.87
CA ARG A 84 7.08 6.70 -1.05
C ARG A 84 5.88 6.79 -0.11
N LYS A 85 4.81 7.43 -0.59
CA LYS A 85 3.59 7.75 0.16
C LYS A 85 2.35 7.44 -0.63
N GLY A 86 1.22 7.35 0.06
CA GLY A 86 -0.04 6.96 -0.56
C GLY A 86 -1.13 6.70 0.44
N TRP A 87 -2.14 5.98 0.00
CA TRP A 87 -3.25 5.52 0.84
C TRP A 87 -3.73 4.17 0.37
N ILE A 88 -4.26 3.36 1.29
CA ILE A 88 -4.85 2.05 1.01
C ILE A 88 -6.14 1.90 1.81
N ARG A 89 -7.02 1.03 1.33
CA ARG A 89 -8.24 0.63 2.04
C ARG A 89 -8.60 -0.80 1.65
N PRO A 90 -9.40 -1.52 2.47
CA PRO A 90 -9.96 -2.81 2.08
C PRO A 90 -10.61 -2.78 0.69
N ALA A 91 -10.28 -3.80 -0.12
CA ALA A 91 -10.85 -4.01 -1.45
C ALA A 91 -12.24 -4.63 -1.41
#